data_AF-A0A8E2H425-F1
#
_entry.id   AF-A0A8E2H425-F1
#
_cell.length_a   1.000
_cell.length_b   1.000
_cell.length_c   1.000
_cell.angle_alpha   90.00
_cell.angle_beta   90.00
_cell.angle_gamma   90.00
#
_symmetry.space_group_name_H-M   'P 1'
#
loop_
_entity.id
_entity.type
_entity.pdbx_description
1 polymer ?
#
loop_
_entity_poly.entity_id
_entity_poly.type
_entity_poly.pdbx_seq_one_letter_code
_entity_poly.pdbx_strand_id
1 'polypeptide(L)'
;MGEMIPKSSDKAQRNKGSLQMIPDSSAQSTTLPATNVAREMMKNGATEHLRLAIQMAQERAIQYQAIVDQEAERLQEEIDALGDTQPEGMHPGQRLLGLISDAAYYMNDFITRLAAIYQNEQKLRQGDEKLAQGARQQAFREAEAREKLAIARLQAEQRGKEIEYRIGADARAARVIAAAIRMRQREELDDIGVAEYIERQGVSVPAILAARAEKAISLLEPPVSDVNDVDDEQLDKEAKQFAEQQAGLPQWLAQRRAEVAKIVDRLGMGDYDRNGERKAGEFEANDEDLNIDPSATADIYGDYDAGDTGFDAVDDEIAIDQPEDD
;
A
#
# COMPACT_ATOMS: atom_id res chain seq x y z
N MET A 1 -10.02 -71.73 -67.08
CA MET A 1 -9.51 -70.64 -66.22
C MET A 1 -10.37 -70.62 -64.97
N GLY A 2 -9.91 -71.29 -63.91
CA GLY A 2 -10.63 -71.42 -62.64
C GLY A 2 -9.67 -72.04 -61.64
N GLU A 3 -9.20 -71.22 -60.70
CA GLU A 3 -8.12 -71.53 -59.77
C GLU A 3 -8.52 -72.51 -58.67
N MET A 4 -7.63 -73.47 -58.48
CA MET A 4 -7.15 -74.09 -57.23
C MET A 4 -8.02 -74.06 -55.97
N ILE A 5 -8.50 -75.25 -55.61
CA ILE A 5 -8.52 -75.74 -54.23
C ILE A 5 -7.51 -76.90 -54.18
N PRO A 6 -6.61 -76.95 -53.19
CA PRO A 6 -6.54 -78.19 -52.43
C PRO A 6 -6.42 -78.01 -50.92
N LYS A 7 -7.25 -78.83 -50.27
CA LYS A 7 -7.22 -79.33 -48.88
C LYS A 7 -5.80 -79.49 -48.33
N SER A 8 -5.54 -78.90 -47.16
CA SER A 8 -4.46 -79.31 -46.27
C SER A 8 -4.97 -80.32 -45.25
N SER A 9 -4.21 -81.39 -45.14
CA SER A 9 -4.36 -82.58 -44.33
C SER A 9 -4.38 -82.35 -42.82
N ASP A 10 -5.13 -83.23 -42.15
CA ASP A 10 -4.99 -83.65 -40.76
C ASP A 10 -3.52 -83.81 -40.33
N LYS A 11 -3.19 -83.24 -39.16
CA LYS A 11 -2.61 -83.93 -37.98
C LYS A 11 -2.05 -82.88 -37.00
N ALA A 12 -2.71 -82.72 -35.86
CA ALA A 12 -2.05 -82.56 -34.56
C ALA A 12 -3.11 -82.65 -33.46
N GLN A 13 -3.15 -83.81 -32.81
CA GLN A 13 -3.85 -84.01 -31.57
C GLN A 13 -3.28 -83.07 -30.48
N ARG A 14 -4.22 -82.35 -29.85
CA ARG A 14 -4.29 -81.99 -28.43
C ARG A 14 -2.98 -82.06 -27.63
N ASN A 15 -2.51 -80.88 -27.21
CA ASN A 15 -2.01 -80.71 -25.86
C ASN A 15 -2.76 -79.55 -25.23
N LYS A 16 -3.76 -79.87 -24.39
CA LYS A 16 -4.47 -78.91 -23.55
C LYS A 16 -3.66 -78.79 -22.27
N GLY A 17 -2.98 -77.68 -22.06
CA GLY A 17 -2.13 -77.50 -20.89
C GLY A 17 -1.44 -76.15 -20.82
N SER A 18 -2.22 -75.07 -20.81
CA SER A 18 -1.81 -73.80 -20.20
C SER A 18 -3.06 -72.96 -19.96
N LEU A 19 -3.63 -73.12 -18.77
CA LEU A 19 -4.74 -72.29 -18.31
C LEU A 19 -4.18 -70.89 -18.05
N GLN A 20 -4.41 -69.99 -18.99
CA GLN A 20 -4.12 -68.57 -18.87
C GLN A 20 -5.03 -68.03 -17.75
N MET A 21 -4.49 -67.87 -16.53
CA MET A 21 -5.21 -67.37 -15.35
C MET A 21 -5.22 -65.84 -15.28
N ILE A 22 -5.05 -65.18 -16.42
CA ILE A 22 -5.22 -63.73 -16.57
C ILE A 22 -6.43 -63.58 -17.52
N PRO A 23 -7.50 -62.85 -17.15
CA PRO A 23 -8.47 -62.44 -18.14
C PRO A 23 -7.74 -61.64 -19.23
N ASP A 24 -7.86 -62.09 -20.48
CA ASP A 24 -7.17 -61.62 -21.68
C ASP A 24 -6.50 -60.24 -21.56
N SER A 25 -5.18 -60.23 -21.70
CA SER A 25 -4.33 -59.03 -21.77
C SER A 25 -4.56 -58.19 -23.05
N SER A 26 -5.71 -58.31 -23.70
CA SER A 26 -6.06 -57.60 -24.95
C SER A 26 -6.87 -56.32 -24.73
N ALA A 27 -7.16 -55.92 -23.48
CA ALA A 27 -7.95 -54.72 -23.19
C ALA A 27 -7.21 -53.61 -22.42
N GLN A 28 -5.88 -53.67 -22.25
CA GLN A 28 -5.10 -52.50 -21.83
C GLN A 28 -4.71 -51.63 -23.04
N SER A 29 -5.69 -51.33 -23.90
CA SER A 29 -5.61 -50.11 -24.67
C SER A 29 -5.78 -48.98 -23.67
N THR A 30 -4.77 -48.13 -23.55
CA THR A 30 -4.83 -46.78 -22.98
C THR A 30 -5.89 -46.00 -23.76
N THR A 31 -7.16 -46.31 -23.49
CA THR A 31 -8.29 -45.60 -24.06
C THR A 31 -8.31 -44.27 -23.34
N LEU A 32 -8.03 -43.21 -24.10
CA LEU A 32 -8.31 -41.84 -23.72
C LEU A 32 -9.70 -41.80 -23.08
N PRO A 33 -9.90 -41.02 -22.00
CA PRO A 33 -11.13 -41.05 -21.23
C PRO A 33 -12.33 -40.89 -22.17
N ALA A 34 -13.25 -41.86 -22.12
CA ALA A 34 -14.47 -41.83 -22.90
C ALA A 34 -15.16 -40.47 -22.69
N THR A 35 -15.76 -39.93 -23.75
CA THR A 35 -16.42 -38.61 -23.80
C THR A 35 -17.41 -38.32 -22.67
N ASN A 36 -17.87 -39.35 -21.95
CA ASN A 36 -18.73 -39.23 -20.79
C ASN A 36 -17.99 -38.82 -19.50
N VAL A 37 -16.75 -39.27 -19.30
CA VAL A 37 -15.93 -38.95 -18.11
C VAL A 37 -15.53 -37.47 -18.12
N ALA A 38 -15.09 -36.95 -19.27
CA ALA A 38 -14.79 -35.53 -19.44
C ALA A 38 -16.03 -34.64 -19.24
N ARG A 39 -17.22 -35.14 -19.59
CA ARG A 39 -18.50 -34.43 -19.39
C ARG A 39 -18.93 -34.42 -17.92
N GLU A 40 -18.66 -35.48 -17.16
CA GLU A 40 -18.86 -35.51 -15.71
C GLU A 40 -17.86 -34.64 -14.95
N MET A 41 -16.60 -34.58 -15.40
CA MET A 41 -15.59 -33.67 -14.86
C MET A 41 -16.03 -32.20 -14.93
N MET A 42 -16.73 -31.81 -16.00
CA MET A 42 -17.28 -30.45 -16.14
C MET A 42 -18.50 -30.18 -15.25
N LYS A 43 -19.24 -31.23 -14.83
CA LYS A 43 -20.46 -31.07 -14.01
C LYS A 43 -20.17 -31.03 -12.51
N ASN A 44 -19.26 -31.87 -12.02
CA ASN A 44 -19.00 -32.03 -10.58
C ASN A 44 -17.67 -31.38 -10.13
N GLY A 45 -16.85 -30.92 -11.08
CA GLY A 45 -15.53 -30.34 -10.81
C GLY A 45 -14.41 -31.39 -10.74
N ALA A 46 -13.18 -30.95 -10.99
CA ALA A 46 -12.02 -31.84 -11.09
C ALA A 46 -11.66 -32.54 -9.76
N THR A 47 -11.91 -31.88 -8.63
CA THR A 47 -11.65 -32.39 -7.27
C THR A 47 -12.59 -33.53 -6.89
N GLU A 48 -13.90 -33.36 -7.11
CA GLU A 48 -14.90 -34.41 -6.86
C GLU A 48 -14.67 -35.65 -7.74
N HIS A 49 -14.29 -35.45 -8.99
CA HIS A 49 -13.95 -36.56 -9.88
C HIS A 49 -12.72 -37.34 -9.39
N LEU A 50 -11.67 -36.66 -8.89
CA LEU A 50 -10.51 -37.33 -8.32
C LEU A 50 -10.87 -38.13 -7.07
N ARG A 51 -11.75 -37.61 -6.21
CA ARG A 51 -12.24 -38.35 -5.03
C ARG A 51 -12.99 -39.61 -5.41
N LEU A 52 -13.88 -39.53 -6.40
CA LEU A 52 -14.59 -40.70 -6.91
C LEU A 52 -13.62 -41.73 -7.50
N ALA A 53 -12.61 -41.28 -8.24
CA ALA A 53 -11.58 -42.15 -8.79
C ALA A 53 -10.76 -42.86 -7.69
N ILE A 54 -10.43 -42.16 -6.60
CA ILE A 54 -9.77 -42.76 -5.42
C ILE A 54 -10.66 -43.85 -4.81
N GLN A 55 -11.95 -43.56 -4.59
CA GLN A 55 -12.88 -44.51 -3.99
C GLN A 55 -13.02 -45.76 -4.86
N MET A 56 -13.25 -45.59 -6.17
CA MET A 56 -13.37 -46.72 -7.10
C MET A 56 -12.07 -47.53 -7.17
N ALA A 57 -10.91 -46.88 -7.08
CA ALA A 57 -9.61 -47.55 -7.05
C ALA A 57 -9.46 -48.39 -5.77
N GLN A 58 -9.83 -47.85 -4.61
CA GLN A 58 -9.81 -48.58 -3.33
C GLN A 58 -10.76 -49.77 -3.34
N GLU A 59 -11.99 -49.61 -3.85
CA GLU A 59 -12.95 -50.70 -3.97
C GLU A 59 -12.41 -51.84 -4.85
N ARG A 60 -11.78 -51.51 -5.98
CA ARG A 60 -11.13 -52.50 -6.86
C ARG A 60 -9.96 -53.22 -6.20
N ALA A 61 -9.14 -52.51 -5.42
CA ALA A 61 -8.04 -53.14 -4.70
C ALA A 61 -8.53 -54.12 -3.63
N ILE A 62 -9.59 -53.78 -2.90
CA ILE A 62 -10.22 -54.68 -1.93
C ILE A 62 -10.77 -55.93 -2.63
N GLN A 63 -11.44 -55.76 -3.78
CA GLN A 63 -11.93 -56.88 -4.58
C GLN A 63 -10.78 -57.78 -5.07
N TYR A 64 -9.70 -57.19 -5.58
CA TYR A 64 -8.53 -57.92 -6.03
C TYR A 64 -7.89 -58.71 -4.88
N GLN A 65 -7.71 -58.09 -3.72
CA GLN A 65 -7.20 -58.75 -2.52
C GLN A 65 -8.06 -59.96 -2.14
N ALA A 66 -9.39 -59.79 -2.11
CA ALA A 66 -10.30 -60.90 -1.78
C ALA A 66 -10.18 -62.08 -2.77
N ILE A 67 -9.98 -61.81 -4.06
CA ILE A 67 -9.76 -62.85 -5.07
C ILE A 67 -8.42 -63.57 -4.84
N VAL A 68 -7.36 -62.82 -4.56
CA VAL A 68 -6.04 -63.39 -4.27
C VAL A 68 -6.07 -64.24 -3.01
N ASP A 69 -6.72 -63.77 -1.95
CA ASP A 69 -6.84 -64.49 -0.68
C ASP A 69 -7.61 -65.82 -0.86
N GLN A 70 -8.72 -65.81 -1.61
CA GLN A 70 -9.48 -67.02 -1.93
C GLN A 70 -8.67 -68.02 -2.76
N GLU A 71 -7.94 -67.55 -3.77
CA GLU A 71 -7.12 -68.41 -4.62
C GLU A 71 -5.92 -68.97 -3.84
N ALA A 72 -5.33 -68.17 -2.95
CA ALA A 72 -4.25 -68.58 -2.07
C ALA A 72 -4.70 -69.66 -1.08
N GLU A 73 -5.88 -69.49 -0.46
CA GLU A 73 -6.49 -70.50 0.43
C GLU A 73 -6.74 -71.81 -0.33
N ARG A 74 -7.33 -71.74 -1.53
CA ARG A 74 -7.56 -72.92 -2.38
C ARG A 74 -6.26 -73.65 -2.73
N LEU A 75 -5.20 -72.90 -3.08
CA LEU A 75 -3.89 -73.48 -3.39
C LEU A 75 -3.23 -74.07 -2.14
N GLN A 76 -3.44 -73.48 -0.96
CA GLN A 76 -2.94 -74.00 0.30
C GLN A 76 -3.63 -75.33 0.68
N GLU A 77 -4.94 -75.42 0.53
CA GLU A 77 -5.69 -76.66 0.71
C GLU A 77 -5.22 -77.75 -0.27
N GLU A 78 -4.93 -77.38 -1.53
CA GLU A 78 -4.37 -78.30 -2.52
C GLU A 78 -2.99 -78.82 -2.11
N ILE A 79 -2.12 -77.96 -1.55
CA ILE A 79 -0.80 -78.36 -1.02
C ILE A 79 -0.97 -79.34 0.14
N ASP A 80 -1.84 -79.01 1.10
CA ASP A 80 -2.06 -79.83 2.29
C ASP A 80 -2.66 -81.21 1.93
N ALA A 81 -3.53 -81.26 0.91
CA ALA A 81 -4.10 -82.51 0.40
C ALA A 81 -3.11 -83.36 -0.41
N LEU A 82 -2.12 -82.74 -1.07
CA LEU A 82 -1.12 -83.45 -1.88
C LEU A 82 -0.12 -84.24 -1.02
N GLY A 83 0.25 -83.70 0.15
CA GLY A 83 1.26 -84.32 1.02
C GLY A 83 2.57 -84.61 0.28
N ASP A 84 3.09 -85.84 0.39
CA ASP A 84 4.31 -86.29 -0.31
C ASP A 84 4.05 -86.83 -1.74
N THR A 85 2.81 -86.74 -2.24
CA THR A 85 2.48 -87.26 -3.58
C THR A 85 2.93 -86.30 -4.67
N GLN A 86 3.40 -86.84 -5.79
CA GLN A 86 3.93 -86.03 -6.87
C GLN A 86 2.77 -85.47 -7.72
N PRO A 87 2.65 -84.14 -7.90
CA PRO A 87 1.50 -83.55 -8.59
C PRO A 87 1.54 -83.82 -10.09
N GLU A 88 0.37 -83.95 -10.71
CA GLU A 88 0.22 -83.86 -12.16
C GLU A 88 0.36 -82.39 -12.60
N GLY A 89 1.60 -81.95 -12.88
CA GLY A 89 1.90 -80.62 -13.41
C GLY A 89 2.68 -79.72 -12.45
N MET A 90 2.51 -78.39 -12.58
CA MET A 90 3.21 -77.43 -11.74
C MET A 90 2.75 -77.54 -10.28
N HIS A 91 3.71 -77.68 -9.36
CA HIS A 91 3.43 -77.82 -7.94
C HIS A 91 2.56 -76.66 -7.43
N PRO A 92 1.48 -76.90 -6.67
CA PRO A 92 0.59 -75.84 -6.19
C PRO A 92 1.34 -74.77 -5.36
N GLY A 93 2.38 -75.15 -4.62
CA GLY A 93 3.27 -74.20 -3.95
C GLY A 93 4.03 -73.24 -4.90
N GLN A 94 4.39 -73.66 -6.11
CA GLN A 94 4.98 -72.77 -7.12
C GLN A 94 3.93 -71.82 -7.72
N ARG A 95 2.69 -72.31 -7.91
CA ARG A 95 1.56 -71.46 -8.34
C ARG A 95 1.21 -70.41 -7.28
N LEU A 96 1.21 -70.79 -5.99
CA LEU A 96 0.99 -69.89 -4.88
C LEU A 96 2.07 -68.80 -4.82
N LEU A 97 3.34 -69.17 -4.97
CA LEU A 97 4.44 -68.20 -5.04
C LEU A 97 4.29 -67.22 -6.21
N GLY A 98 3.87 -67.72 -7.39
CA GLY A 98 3.58 -66.89 -8.56
C GLY A 98 2.43 -65.91 -8.29
N LEU A 99 1.31 -66.39 -7.74
CA LEU A 99 0.15 -65.58 -7.37
C LEU A 99 0.53 -64.45 -6.39
N ILE A 100 1.30 -64.76 -5.34
CA ILE A 100 1.76 -63.77 -4.36
C ILE A 100 2.69 -62.74 -5.02
N SER A 101 3.57 -63.18 -5.93
CA SER A 101 4.48 -62.30 -6.65
C SER A 101 3.71 -61.33 -7.56
N ASP A 102 2.74 -61.83 -8.33
CA ASP A 102 1.88 -61.02 -9.20
C ASP A 102 1.04 -60.03 -8.40
N ALA A 103 0.50 -60.47 -7.25
CA ALA A 103 -0.23 -59.61 -6.33
C ALA A 103 0.65 -58.48 -5.77
N ALA A 104 1.91 -58.77 -5.43
CA ALA A 104 2.87 -57.77 -4.98
C ALA A 104 3.16 -56.71 -6.06
N TYR A 105 3.32 -57.12 -7.33
CA TYR A 105 3.50 -56.18 -8.45
C TYR A 105 2.25 -55.31 -8.67
N TYR A 106 1.07 -55.92 -8.66
CA TYR A 106 -0.19 -55.19 -8.80
C TYR A 106 -0.37 -54.15 -7.69
N MET A 107 -0.13 -54.53 -6.44
CA MET A 107 -0.25 -53.63 -5.29
C MET A 107 0.76 -52.48 -5.34
N ASN A 108 1.98 -52.73 -5.81
CA ASN A 108 2.99 -51.68 -5.96
C ASN A 108 2.64 -50.66 -7.06
N ASP A 109 2.14 -51.12 -8.21
CA ASP A 109 1.62 -50.22 -9.27
C ASP A 109 0.40 -49.44 -8.77
N PHE A 110 -0.50 -50.11 -8.05
CA PHE A 110 -1.67 -49.48 -7.44
C PHE A 110 -1.30 -48.35 -6.47
N ILE A 111 -0.37 -48.60 -5.54
CA ILE A 111 0.12 -47.59 -4.59
C ILE A 111 0.74 -46.41 -5.33
N THR A 112 1.54 -46.67 -6.36
CA THR A 112 2.18 -45.61 -7.17
C THR A 112 1.14 -44.73 -7.87
N ARG A 113 0.11 -45.34 -8.47
CA ARG A 113 -0.97 -44.59 -9.13
C ARG A 113 -1.81 -43.79 -8.14
N LEU A 114 -2.14 -44.37 -6.98
CA LEU A 114 -2.85 -43.64 -5.93
C LEU A 114 -2.04 -42.45 -5.43
N ALA A 115 -0.74 -42.61 -5.20
CA ALA A 115 0.13 -41.52 -4.77
C ALA A 115 0.12 -40.35 -5.78
N ALA A 116 0.17 -40.65 -7.09
CA ALA A 116 0.07 -39.63 -8.13
C ALA A 116 -1.28 -38.89 -8.12
N ILE A 117 -2.39 -39.61 -7.90
CA ILE A 117 -3.73 -39.03 -7.80
C ILE A 117 -3.82 -38.09 -6.59
N TYR A 118 -3.35 -38.52 -5.41
CA TYR A 118 -3.35 -37.67 -4.21
C TYR A 118 -2.48 -36.42 -4.36
N GLN A 119 -1.29 -36.53 -4.98
CA GLN A 119 -0.44 -35.37 -5.25
C GLN A 119 -1.13 -34.36 -6.17
N ASN A 120 -1.85 -34.83 -7.19
CA ASN A 120 -2.60 -33.95 -8.08
C ASN A 120 -3.79 -33.28 -7.37
N GLU A 121 -4.50 -34.00 -6.49
CA GLU A 121 -5.56 -33.40 -5.67
C GLU A 121 -5.02 -32.29 -4.78
N GLN A 122 -3.87 -32.50 -4.13
CA GLN A 122 -3.23 -31.47 -3.31
C GLN A 122 -2.84 -30.23 -4.13
N LYS A 123 -2.29 -30.42 -5.32
CA LYS A 123 -1.94 -29.31 -6.23
C LYS A 123 -3.18 -28.51 -6.66
N LEU A 124 -4.29 -29.20 -6.95
CA LEU A 124 -5.55 -28.53 -7.30
C LEU A 124 -6.07 -27.71 -6.13
N ARG A 125 -6.11 -28.27 -4.92
CA ARG A 125 -6.52 -27.54 -3.71
C ARG A 125 -5.66 -26.29 -3.46
N GLN A 126 -4.34 -26.42 -3.60
CA GLN A 126 -3.44 -25.27 -3.48
C GLN A 126 -3.67 -24.22 -4.57
N GLY A 127 -4.01 -24.64 -5.79
CA GLY A 127 -4.40 -23.74 -6.88
C GLY A 127 -5.67 -22.96 -6.55
N ASP A 128 -6.70 -23.66 -6.07
CA ASP A 128 -7.98 -23.05 -5.67
C ASP A 128 -7.81 -22.07 -4.51
N GLU A 129 -6.99 -22.43 -3.51
CA GLU A 129 -6.65 -21.53 -2.40
C GLU A 129 -5.94 -20.26 -2.88
N LYS A 130 -4.99 -20.38 -3.82
CA LYS A 130 -4.30 -19.21 -4.40
C LYS A 130 -5.27 -18.32 -5.18
N LEU A 131 -6.18 -18.90 -5.94
CA LEU A 131 -7.23 -18.14 -6.65
C LEU A 131 -8.15 -17.43 -5.66
N ALA A 132 -8.57 -18.09 -4.59
CA ALA A 132 -9.39 -17.50 -3.54
C ALA A 132 -8.66 -16.35 -2.82
N GLN A 133 -7.37 -16.51 -2.52
CA GLN A 133 -6.55 -15.45 -1.94
C GLN A 133 -6.40 -14.26 -2.91
N GLY A 134 -6.17 -14.52 -4.19
CA GLY A 134 -6.12 -13.49 -5.23
C GLY A 134 -7.42 -12.69 -5.33
N ALA A 135 -8.56 -13.39 -5.31
CA ALA A 135 -9.88 -12.75 -5.32
C ALA A 135 -10.13 -11.89 -4.08
N ARG A 136 -9.71 -12.34 -2.88
CA ARG A 136 -9.80 -11.55 -1.64
C ARG A 136 -8.95 -10.28 -1.70
N GLN A 137 -7.72 -10.38 -2.21
CA GLN A 137 -6.84 -9.21 -2.38
C GLN A 137 -7.42 -8.21 -3.39
N GLN A 138 -7.98 -8.70 -4.50
CA GLN A 138 -8.66 -7.84 -5.47
C GLN A 138 -9.88 -7.15 -4.86
N ALA A 139 -10.71 -7.87 -4.13
CA ALA A 139 -11.87 -7.30 -3.44
C ALA A 139 -11.46 -6.22 -2.42
N PHE A 140 -10.37 -6.45 -1.68
CA PHE A 140 -9.82 -5.46 -0.76
C PHE A 140 -9.35 -4.20 -1.50
N ARG A 141 -8.58 -4.35 -2.58
CA ARG A 141 -8.14 -3.21 -3.41
C ARG A 141 -9.31 -2.45 -4.04
N GLU A 142 -10.34 -3.17 -4.47
CA GLU A 142 -11.55 -2.54 -5.03
C GLU A 142 -12.33 -1.78 -3.96
N ALA A 143 -12.43 -2.31 -2.73
CA ALA A 143 -13.04 -1.61 -1.61
C ALA A 143 -12.29 -0.32 -1.27
N GLU A 144 -10.95 -0.40 -1.18
CA GLU A 144 -10.09 0.78 -0.95
C GLU A 144 -10.25 1.82 -2.07
N ALA A 145 -10.29 1.39 -3.33
CA ALA A 145 -10.51 2.28 -4.48
C ALA A 145 -11.89 2.94 -4.44
N ARG A 146 -12.93 2.22 -4.02
CA ARG A 146 -14.29 2.76 -3.85
C ARG A 146 -14.34 3.80 -2.74
N GLU A 147 -13.65 3.57 -1.63
CA GLU A 147 -13.57 4.54 -0.52
C GLU A 147 -12.86 5.82 -0.96
N LYS A 148 -11.68 5.69 -1.60
CA LYS A 148 -10.96 6.85 -2.16
C LYS A 148 -11.80 7.64 -3.15
N LEU A 149 -12.55 6.95 -4.01
CA LEU A 149 -13.45 7.58 -4.97
C LEU A 149 -14.62 8.31 -4.28
N ALA A 150 -15.15 7.78 -3.17
CA ALA A 150 -16.18 8.44 -2.38
C ALA A 150 -15.65 9.73 -1.73
N ILE A 151 -14.45 9.69 -1.15
CA ILE A 151 -13.79 10.87 -0.57
C ILE A 151 -13.54 11.93 -1.65
N ALA A 152 -13.01 11.52 -2.80
CA ALA A 152 -12.75 12.43 -3.93
C ALA A 152 -14.04 13.11 -4.44
N ARG A 153 -15.16 12.37 -4.50
CA ARG A 153 -16.47 12.93 -4.85
C ARG A 153 -16.95 13.97 -3.84
N LEU A 154 -16.80 13.68 -2.54
CA LEU A 154 -17.20 14.61 -1.49
C LEU A 154 -16.36 15.90 -1.53
N GLN A 155 -15.06 15.79 -1.77
CA GLN A 155 -14.19 16.95 -1.97
C GLN A 155 -14.58 17.76 -3.21
N ALA A 156 -14.91 17.09 -4.32
CA ALA A 156 -15.38 17.75 -5.54
C ALA A 156 -16.72 18.49 -5.31
N GLU A 157 -17.65 17.88 -4.56
CA GLU A 157 -18.91 18.53 -4.18
C GLU A 157 -18.69 19.75 -3.29
N GLN A 158 -17.81 19.66 -2.30
CA GLN A 158 -17.44 20.79 -1.44
C GLN A 158 -16.83 21.94 -2.25
N ARG A 159 -15.89 21.64 -3.15
CA ARG A 159 -15.32 22.64 -4.06
C ARG A 159 -16.39 23.25 -4.98
N GLY A 160 -17.32 22.46 -5.48
CA GLY A 160 -18.46 22.94 -6.27
C GLY A 160 -19.29 23.96 -5.50
N LYS A 161 -19.68 23.64 -4.26
CA LYS A 161 -20.43 24.55 -3.36
C LYS A 161 -19.65 25.83 -3.04
N GLU A 162 -18.34 25.73 -2.84
CA GLU A 162 -17.47 26.89 -2.61
C GLU A 162 -17.43 27.81 -3.83
N ILE A 163 -17.29 27.24 -5.03
CA ILE A 163 -17.33 28.00 -6.30
C ILE A 163 -18.68 28.69 -6.47
N GLU A 164 -19.80 27.99 -6.23
CA GLU A 164 -21.14 28.58 -6.30
C GLU A 164 -21.31 29.74 -5.30
N TYR A 165 -20.85 29.56 -4.06
CA TYR A 165 -20.88 30.62 -3.04
C TYR A 165 -20.06 31.84 -3.49
N ARG A 166 -18.87 31.63 -4.03
CA ARG A 166 -18.01 32.70 -4.55
C ARG A 166 -18.66 33.45 -5.71
N ILE A 167 -19.21 32.73 -6.69
CA ILE A 167 -19.93 33.34 -7.83
C ILE A 167 -21.13 34.17 -7.33
N GLY A 168 -21.88 33.66 -6.35
CA GLY A 168 -23.00 34.38 -5.73
C GLY A 168 -22.54 35.65 -4.99
N ALA A 169 -21.43 35.57 -4.25
CA ALA A 169 -20.82 36.70 -3.56
C ALA A 169 -20.32 37.76 -4.55
N ASP A 170 -19.66 37.35 -5.63
CA ASP A 170 -19.16 38.24 -6.69
C ASP A 170 -20.33 38.95 -7.40
N ALA A 171 -21.44 38.26 -7.67
CA ALA A 171 -22.64 38.86 -8.24
C ALA A 171 -23.32 39.87 -7.30
N ARG A 172 -23.23 39.68 -5.97
CA ARG A 172 -23.67 40.68 -4.98
C ARG A 172 -22.73 41.88 -4.99
N ALA A 173 -21.42 41.65 -4.94
CA ALA A 173 -20.40 42.68 -4.96
C ALA A 173 -20.52 43.59 -6.19
N ALA A 174 -20.65 43.00 -7.39
CA ALA A 174 -20.82 43.74 -8.64
C ALA A 174 -22.05 44.66 -8.64
N ARG A 175 -23.17 44.22 -8.05
CA ARG A 175 -24.39 45.05 -7.92
C ARG A 175 -24.19 46.25 -6.99
N VAL A 176 -23.52 46.04 -5.86
CA VAL A 176 -23.21 47.12 -4.90
C VAL A 176 -22.28 48.15 -5.53
N ILE A 177 -21.19 47.69 -6.16
CA ILE A 177 -20.22 48.54 -6.85
C ILE A 177 -20.91 49.34 -7.97
N ALA A 178 -21.75 48.69 -8.78
CA ALA A 178 -22.49 49.37 -9.85
C ALA A 178 -23.47 50.44 -9.31
N ALA A 179 -24.09 50.20 -8.16
CA ALA A 179 -24.96 51.20 -7.52
C ALA A 179 -24.15 52.41 -7.01
N ALA A 180 -23.01 52.17 -6.36
CA ALA A 180 -22.13 53.21 -5.86
C ALA A 180 -21.59 54.12 -6.99
N ILE A 181 -21.20 53.52 -8.12
CA ILE A 181 -20.76 54.27 -9.31
C ILE A 181 -21.89 55.14 -9.87
N ARG A 182 -23.14 54.66 -9.87
CA ARG A 182 -24.29 55.47 -10.31
C ARG A 182 -24.55 56.65 -9.39
N MET A 183 -24.44 56.46 -8.08
CA MET A 183 -24.60 57.54 -7.10
C MET A 183 -23.53 58.62 -7.28
N ARG A 184 -22.28 58.20 -7.53
CA ARG A 184 -21.17 59.11 -7.91
C ARG A 184 -21.46 59.89 -9.19
N GLN A 185 -21.96 59.22 -10.24
CA GLN A 185 -22.29 59.86 -11.52
C GLN A 185 -23.43 60.87 -11.40
N ARG A 186 -24.28 60.74 -10.38
CA ARG A 186 -25.34 61.69 -10.05
C ARG A 186 -24.89 62.80 -9.09
N GLU A 187 -23.59 62.84 -8.76
CA GLU A 187 -22.99 63.76 -7.79
C GLU A 187 -23.61 63.65 -6.37
N GLU A 188 -24.21 62.49 -6.04
CA GLU A 188 -24.80 62.23 -4.72
C GLU A 188 -23.73 61.88 -3.66
N LEU A 189 -22.59 61.34 -4.08
CA LEU A 189 -21.48 60.91 -3.23
C LEU A 189 -20.13 61.30 -3.87
N ASP A 190 -19.20 61.71 -3.03
CA ASP A 190 -17.80 61.99 -3.37
C ASP A 190 -16.94 60.71 -3.40
N ASP A 191 -15.68 60.82 -3.82
CA ASP A 191 -14.80 59.65 -3.98
C ASP A 191 -14.57 58.88 -2.67
N ILE A 192 -14.58 59.59 -1.54
CA ILE A 192 -14.48 59.01 -0.18
C ILE A 192 -15.80 58.32 0.19
N GLY A 193 -16.93 58.98 0.02
CA GLY A 193 -18.25 58.44 0.32
C GLY A 193 -18.63 57.24 -0.54
N VAL A 194 -18.17 57.17 -1.80
CA VAL A 194 -18.35 55.98 -2.66
C VAL A 194 -17.60 54.77 -2.10
N ALA A 195 -16.36 54.96 -1.63
CA ALA A 195 -15.61 53.90 -0.97
C ALA A 195 -16.29 53.46 0.33
N GLU A 196 -16.69 54.42 1.17
CA GLU A 196 -17.39 54.15 2.43
C GLU A 196 -18.73 53.42 2.21
N TYR A 197 -19.49 53.80 1.18
CA TYR A 197 -20.75 53.14 0.84
C TYR A 197 -20.54 51.67 0.46
N ILE A 198 -19.51 51.37 -0.32
CA ILE A 198 -19.18 49.98 -0.73
C ILE A 198 -18.78 49.16 0.51
N GLU A 199 -17.95 49.71 1.39
CA GLU A 199 -17.49 49.04 2.62
C GLU A 199 -18.62 48.83 3.63
N ARG A 200 -19.51 49.81 3.82
CA ARG A 200 -20.69 49.70 4.71
C ARG A 200 -21.63 48.56 4.29
N GLN A 201 -21.62 48.18 3.01
CA GLN A 201 -22.40 47.04 2.51
C GLN A 201 -21.66 45.69 2.64
N GLY A 202 -20.46 45.69 3.21
CA GLY A 202 -19.61 44.52 3.42
C GLY A 202 -18.99 43.99 2.12
N VAL A 203 -18.74 44.85 1.14
CA VAL A 203 -18.10 44.53 -0.14
C VAL A 203 -16.75 45.23 -0.19
N SER A 204 -15.71 44.55 -0.69
CA SER A 204 -14.39 45.17 -0.86
C SER A 204 -14.44 46.27 -1.92
N VAL A 205 -13.81 47.41 -1.64
CA VAL A 205 -13.67 48.51 -2.61
C VAL A 205 -12.73 48.07 -3.74
N PRO A 206 -13.11 48.25 -5.02
CA PRO A 206 -12.19 48.06 -6.14
C PRO A 206 -10.97 48.98 -6.04
N ALA A 207 -9.79 48.46 -6.38
CA ALA A 207 -8.51 49.19 -6.26
C ALA A 207 -8.51 50.58 -6.89
N ILE A 208 -9.19 50.76 -8.03
CA ILE A 208 -9.31 52.06 -8.72
C ILE A 208 -10.10 53.08 -7.89
N LEU A 209 -11.17 52.63 -7.21
CA LEU A 209 -11.97 53.50 -6.34
C LEU A 209 -11.24 53.78 -5.02
N ALA A 210 -10.55 52.79 -4.47
CA ALA A 210 -9.71 52.95 -3.27
C ALA A 210 -8.60 53.99 -3.51
N ALA A 211 -7.84 53.88 -4.60
CA ALA A 211 -6.78 54.83 -4.93
C ALA A 211 -7.30 56.27 -5.14
N ARG A 212 -8.53 56.42 -5.63
CA ARG A 212 -9.18 57.73 -5.76
C ARG A 212 -9.60 58.29 -4.40
N ALA A 213 -10.17 57.46 -3.54
CA ALA A 213 -10.52 57.84 -2.18
C ALA A 213 -9.26 58.22 -1.37
N GLU A 214 -8.19 57.43 -1.47
CA GLU A 214 -6.89 57.74 -0.86
C GLU A 214 -6.33 59.09 -1.33
N LYS A 215 -6.39 59.36 -2.64
CA LYS A 215 -5.98 60.66 -3.17
C LYS A 215 -6.84 61.79 -2.61
N ALA A 216 -8.16 61.60 -2.54
CA ALA A 216 -9.05 62.59 -1.95
C ALA A 216 -8.76 62.82 -0.45
N ILE A 217 -8.46 61.76 0.31
CA ILE A 217 -8.04 61.83 1.72
C ILE A 217 -6.71 62.56 1.86
N SER A 218 -5.72 62.28 1.00
CA SER A 218 -4.42 62.96 1.04
C SER A 218 -4.49 64.47 0.73
N LEU A 219 -5.54 64.90 0.03
CA LEU A 219 -5.80 66.30 -0.29
C LEU A 219 -6.57 67.02 0.83
N LEU A 220 -7.12 66.28 1.80
CA LEU A 220 -7.63 66.86 3.04
C LEU A 220 -6.43 67.18 3.94
N GLU A 221 -6.10 68.47 4.02
CA GLU A 221 -5.06 68.97 4.90
C GLU A 221 -5.43 68.66 6.37
N PRO A 222 -4.61 67.92 7.13
CA PRO A 222 -4.87 67.68 8.54
C PRO A 222 -4.76 69.01 9.31
N PRO A 223 -5.63 69.27 10.29
CA PRO A 223 -5.54 70.49 11.09
C PRO A 223 -4.24 70.45 11.90
N VAL A 224 -3.30 71.34 11.57
CA VAL A 224 -2.09 71.55 12.37
C VAL A 224 -2.51 72.29 13.65
N SER A 225 -2.23 71.69 14.81
CA SER A 225 -2.38 72.38 16.09
C SER A 225 -1.00 72.81 16.58
N ASP A 226 -0.78 74.11 16.75
CA ASP A 226 0.48 74.71 17.23
C ASP A 226 0.72 74.49 18.74
N VAL A 227 0.20 73.39 19.32
CA VAL A 227 0.14 73.18 20.78
C VAL A 227 1.35 72.37 21.30
N ASN A 228 2.15 71.77 20.42
CA ASN A 228 3.24 70.86 20.79
C ASN A 228 4.61 71.29 20.23
N ASP A 229 4.99 72.56 20.43
CA ASP A 229 6.41 72.91 20.35
C ASP A 229 7.11 72.33 21.59
N VAL A 230 7.91 71.29 21.40
CA VAL A 230 8.73 70.69 22.47
C VAL A 230 9.92 71.61 22.69
N ASP A 231 10.07 72.14 23.89
CA ASP A 231 11.22 72.99 24.23
C ASP A 231 12.49 72.15 24.46
N ASP A 232 13.66 72.77 24.26
CA ASP A 232 14.97 72.11 24.40
C ASP A 232 15.17 71.54 25.81
N GLU A 233 14.52 72.13 26.82
CA GLU A 233 14.62 71.72 28.22
C GLU A 233 13.85 70.42 28.51
N GLN A 234 12.71 70.22 27.84
CA GLN A 234 11.97 68.97 27.83
C GLN A 234 12.76 67.88 27.09
N LEU A 235 13.38 68.21 25.96
CA LEU A 235 14.23 67.29 25.21
C LEU A 235 15.42 66.79 26.05
N ASP A 236 16.10 67.69 26.77
CA ASP A 236 17.24 67.37 27.63
C ASP A 236 16.84 66.50 28.83
N LYS A 237 15.64 66.72 29.36
CA LYS A 237 15.07 65.92 30.44
C LYS A 237 14.71 64.51 29.99
N GLU A 238 14.17 64.37 28.79
CA GLU A 238 13.85 63.08 28.17
C GLU A 238 15.14 62.31 27.81
N ALA A 239 16.17 62.99 27.29
CA ALA A 239 17.47 62.41 27.00
C ALA A 239 18.17 61.86 28.26
N LYS A 240 18.12 62.59 29.38
CA LYS A 240 18.65 62.12 30.68
C LYS A 240 17.90 60.89 31.20
N GLN A 241 16.57 60.88 31.10
CA GLN A 241 15.75 59.73 31.49
C GLN A 241 16.05 58.50 30.62
N PHE A 242 16.30 58.70 29.33
CA PHE A 242 16.68 57.63 28.43
C PHE A 242 18.09 57.07 28.74
N ALA A 243 19.05 57.94 29.08
CA ALA A 243 20.39 57.54 29.50
C ALA A 243 20.38 56.74 30.82
N GLU A 244 19.56 57.15 31.79
CA GLU A 244 19.35 56.39 33.04
C GLU A 244 18.71 55.01 32.78
N GLN A 245 17.75 54.93 31.86
CA GLN A 245 17.14 53.67 31.45
C GLN A 245 18.14 52.75 30.72
N GLN A 246 19.02 53.29 29.88
CA GLN A 246 20.10 52.52 29.25
C GLN A 246 21.11 51.98 30.27
N ALA A 247 21.44 52.74 31.31
CA ALA A 247 22.36 52.29 32.35
C ALA A 247 21.83 51.06 33.13
N GLY A 248 20.50 50.94 33.29
CA GLY A 248 19.85 49.78 33.92
C GLY A 248 19.64 48.57 33.00
N LEU A 249 19.80 48.75 31.68
CA LEU A 249 19.49 47.73 30.67
C LEU A 249 20.33 46.44 30.80
N PRO A 250 21.66 46.48 31.05
CA PRO A 250 22.47 45.26 31.16
C PRO A 250 22.05 44.38 32.34
N GLN A 251 21.73 45.01 33.48
CA GLN A 251 21.32 44.30 34.69
C GLN A 251 19.91 43.72 34.53
N TRP A 252 18.99 44.46 33.90
CA TRP A 252 17.65 43.99 33.53
C TRP A 252 17.70 42.81 32.55
N LEU A 253 18.55 42.88 31.51
CA LEU A 253 18.75 41.78 30.56
C LEU A 253 19.32 40.53 31.24
N ALA A 254 20.32 40.67 32.10
CA ALA A 254 20.88 39.55 32.85
C ALA A 254 19.84 38.87 33.74
N GLN A 255 19.02 39.67 34.43
CA GLN A 255 17.94 39.16 35.28
C GLN A 255 16.86 38.45 34.45
N ARG A 256 16.44 39.03 33.32
CA ARG A 256 15.46 38.40 32.42
C ARG A 256 15.97 37.11 31.78
N ARG A 257 17.23 37.06 31.37
CA ARG A 257 17.86 35.82 30.86
C ARG A 257 17.87 34.73 31.92
N ALA A 258 18.19 35.06 33.17
CA ALA A 258 18.14 34.10 34.28
C ALA A 258 16.72 33.62 34.61
N GLU A 259 15.71 34.50 34.52
CA GLU A 259 14.30 34.11 34.69
C GLU A 259 13.81 33.19 33.57
N VAL A 260 14.14 33.52 32.32
CA VAL A 260 13.80 32.70 31.16
C VAL A 260 14.47 31.33 31.27
N ALA A 261 15.75 31.26 31.62
CA ALA A 261 16.44 29.98 31.85
C ALA A 261 15.71 29.12 32.88
N LYS A 262 15.33 29.68 34.04
CA LYS A 262 14.54 28.97 35.05
C LYS A 262 13.19 28.47 34.54
N ILE A 263 12.52 29.23 33.68
CA ILE A 263 11.24 28.83 33.08
C ILE A 263 11.44 27.70 32.09
N VAL A 264 12.46 27.81 31.23
CA VAL A 264 12.84 26.80 30.23
C VAL A 264 13.19 25.48 30.91
N ASP A 265 14.00 25.52 31.97
CA ASP A 265 14.36 24.35 32.78
C ASP A 265 13.13 23.73 33.45
N ARG A 266 12.28 24.55 34.08
CA ARG A 266 11.07 24.06 34.78
C ARG A 266 10.08 23.38 33.83
N LEU A 267 9.97 23.88 32.60
CA LEU A 267 9.06 23.32 31.60
C LEU A 267 9.68 22.17 30.80
N GLY A 268 10.98 21.87 30.98
CA GLY A 268 11.69 20.87 30.20
C GLY A 268 11.74 21.23 28.71
N MET A 269 11.82 22.53 28.42
CA MET A 269 11.76 23.08 27.06
C MET A 269 13.16 23.45 26.52
N GLY A 270 14.21 23.24 27.31
CA GLY A 270 15.60 23.41 26.89
C GLY A 270 16.22 22.10 26.42
N ASP A 271 17.55 22.06 26.34
CA ASP A 271 18.34 20.91 25.87
C ASP A 271 18.14 19.67 26.76
N TYR A 272 17.73 19.89 28.01
CA TYR A 272 17.38 18.86 28.98
C TYR A 272 15.88 18.88 29.25
N ASP A 273 15.31 17.69 29.31
CA ASP A 273 13.92 17.47 29.66
C ASP A 273 13.69 17.62 31.18
N ARG A 274 12.43 17.46 31.60
CA ARG A 274 12.03 17.61 33.01
C ARG A 274 12.67 16.58 33.96
N ASN A 275 13.20 15.49 33.44
CA ASN A 275 13.87 14.44 34.21
C ASN A 275 15.38 14.67 34.30
N GLY A 276 15.90 15.74 33.68
CA GLY A 276 17.32 16.01 33.56
C GLY A 276 18.00 15.13 32.51
N GLU A 277 17.22 14.41 31.71
CA GLU A 277 17.74 13.66 30.57
C GLU A 277 17.79 14.56 29.35
N ARG A 278 18.80 14.37 28.51
CA ARG A 278 18.96 15.18 27.32
C ARG A 278 17.84 14.88 26.32
N LYS A 279 17.26 15.92 25.74
CA LYS A 279 16.19 15.77 24.76
C LYS A 279 16.72 15.13 23.47
N ALA A 280 15.95 14.20 22.90
CA ALA A 280 16.32 13.50 21.67
C ALA A 280 16.50 14.50 20.51
N GLY A 281 17.68 14.48 19.88
CA GLY A 281 18.05 15.38 18.78
C GLY A 281 18.92 16.58 19.18
N GLU A 282 19.20 16.77 20.47
CA GLU A 282 20.13 17.81 20.96
C GLU A 282 21.56 17.27 21.05
N PHE A 283 22.51 18.03 20.53
CA PHE A 283 23.89 17.61 20.25
C PHE A 283 24.92 18.33 21.12
N GLU A 284 25.96 17.63 21.59
CA GLU A 284 27.00 18.26 22.40
C GLU A 284 27.75 19.29 21.54
N ALA A 285 28.03 20.46 22.10
CA ALA A 285 28.86 21.43 21.42
C ALA A 285 30.26 20.80 21.27
N ASN A 286 30.64 20.49 20.01
CA ASN A 286 31.86 19.78 19.60
C ASN A 286 31.83 18.24 19.70
N ASP A 287 30.67 17.61 19.55
CA ASP A 287 30.61 16.16 19.37
C ASP A 287 31.13 15.79 17.96
N GLU A 288 32.40 15.35 17.87
CA GLU A 288 33.13 15.05 16.62
C GLU A 288 32.54 13.85 15.84
N ASP A 289 31.67 13.05 16.47
CA ASP A 289 30.99 11.91 15.84
C ASP A 289 29.70 12.32 15.10
N LEU A 290 29.37 13.62 15.10
CA LEU A 290 28.23 14.16 14.38
C LEU A 290 28.49 14.27 12.88
N ASN A 291 27.95 13.32 12.14
CA ASN A 291 27.83 13.43 10.69
C ASN A 291 26.69 14.39 10.31
N ILE A 292 26.83 15.67 10.66
CA ILE A 292 25.95 16.74 10.20
C ILE A 292 26.28 16.94 8.73
N ASP A 293 25.36 16.53 7.86
CA ASP A 293 25.45 16.77 6.41
C ASP A 293 25.12 18.24 6.12
N PRO A 294 26.12 19.11 5.87
CA PRO A 294 25.87 20.53 5.63
C PRO A 294 25.09 20.76 4.34
N SER A 295 25.11 19.78 3.41
CA SER A 295 24.38 19.85 2.15
C SER A 295 22.88 19.64 2.31
N ALA A 296 22.44 19.01 3.41
CA ALA A 296 21.02 18.77 3.68
C ALA A 296 20.22 20.07 3.90
N THR A 297 20.89 21.16 4.28
CA THR A 297 20.27 22.48 4.47
C THR A 297 20.72 23.53 3.44
N ALA A 298 21.63 23.17 2.53
CA ALA A 298 22.18 24.07 1.51
C ALA A 298 21.10 24.58 0.54
N ASP A 299 20.05 23.81 0.27
CA ASP A 299 18.92 24.25 -0.56
C ASP A 299 18.13 25.41 0.07
N ILE A 300 18.17 25.54 1.40
CA ILE A 300 17.40 26.54 2.17
C ILE A 300 18.26 27.77 2.46
N TYR A 301 19.54 27.58 2.80
CA TYR A 301 20.41 28.65 3.29
C TYR A 301 21.54 29.04 2.33
N GLY A 302 21.66 28.37 1.17
CA GLY A 302 22.75 28.55 0.22
C GLY A 302 23.99 27.76 0.63
N ASP A 303 24.84 27.44 -0.36
CA ASP A 303 26.08 26.68 -0.19
C ASP A 303 27.05 27.45 0.70
N TYR A 304 27.08 27.09 1.99
CA TYR A 304 27.98 27.68 2.97
C TYR A 304 29.37 27.07 2.75
N ASP A 305 30.19 27.69 1.90
CA ASP A 305 31.60 27.35 1.78
C ASP A 305 32.30 27.75 3.09
N ALA A 306 32.62 26.76 3.92
CA ALA A 306 33.33 26.95 5.19
C ALA A 306 34.77 27.49 5.01
N GLY A 307 35.22 27.74 3.78
CA GLY A 307 36.45 28.45 3.45
C GLY A 307 36.31 29.97 3.27
N ASP A 308 35.09 30.52 3.16
CA ASP A 308 34.88 31.96 2.98
C ASP A 308 34.64 32.66 4.33
N THR A 309 35.66 32.69 5.18
CA THR A 309 35.76 33.72 6.23
C THR A 309 36.30 35.03 5.66
N GLY A 310 36.08 35.30 4.37
CA GLY A 310 36.24 36.61 3.75
C GLY A 310 35.05 37.51 4.07
N PHE A 311 34.68 37.64 5.36
CA PHE A 311 34.05 38.88 5.79
C PHE A 311 35.15 39.95 5.72
N ASP A 312 35.34 40.46 4.51
CA ASP A 312 35.98 41.73 4.24
C ASP A 312 35.27 42.71 5.16
N ALA A 313 35.99 43.18 6.17
CA ALA A 313 35.52 44.26 7.02
C ALA A 313 35.33 45.45 6.10
N VAL A 314 34.11 45.60 5.58
CA VAL A 314 33.66 46.86 5.03
C VAL A 314 33.61 47.77 6.26
N ASP A 315 34.73 48.46 6.50
CA ASP A 315 34.75 49.76 7.13
C ASP A 315 33.83 50.65 6.28
N ASP A 316 32.52 50.49 6.48
CA ASP A 316 31.60 51.61 6.26
C ASP A 316 31.94 52.61 7.37
N GLU A 317 33.00 53.39 7.13
CA GLU A 317 33.17 54.70 7.75
C GLU A 317 31.85 55.44 7.53
N ILE A 318 31.00 55.45 8.55
CA ILE A 318 29.90 56.40 8.64
C ILE A 318 30.58 57.76 8.76
N ALA A 319 30.80 58.40 7.60
CA ALA A 319 31.17 59.79 7.51
C ALA A 319 30.01 60.62 8.08
N ILE A 320 30.08 60.89 9.38
CA ILE A 320 29.30 61.96 10.00
C ILE A 320 29.98 63.25 9.55
N ASP A 321 29.47 63.89 8.50
CA ASP A 321 29.85 65.26 8.17
C ASP A 321 29.58 66.13 9.39
N GLN A 322 30.64 66.72 9.94
CA GLN A 322 30.50 67.77 10.94
C GLN A 322 29.88 68.99 10.26
N PRO A 323 28.93 69.70 10.92
CA PRO A 323 28.45 70.96 10.40
C PRO A 323 29.60 71.96 10.35
N GLU A 324 29.74 72.67 9.22
CA GLU A 324 30.61 73.83 9.11
C GLU A 324 30.11 74.90 10.08
N ASP A 325 30.89 75.18 11.13
CA ASP A 325 30.78 76.41 11.91
C ASP A 325 31.47 77.55 11.11
N ASP A 326 30.71 78.61 10.83
CA ASP A 326 31.05 79.97 10.32
C ASP A 326 32.49 80.26 9.81
#